data_AF-A0A1Y3B3T3-F1
#
_entry.id   AF-A0A1Y3B3T3-F1
#
_cell.length_a   1.000
_cell.length_b   1.000
_cell.length_c   1.000
_cell.angle_alpha   90.00
_cell.angle_beta   90.00
_cell.angle_gamma   90.00
#
_symmetry.space_group_name_H-M   'P 1'
#
loop_
_entity.id
_entity.type
_entity.pdbx_description
1 polymer ?
#
loop_
_entity_poly.entity_id
_entity_poly.type
_entity_poly.pdbx_seq_one_letter_code
_entity_poly.pdbx_strand_id
1 'polypeptide(L)'
;MNDCINSYCPAYHNVFVNCLHHHHLRQIHSVYDEVNKNICERKYPSFVKIVEVGPRDGLQNEKEYVPAETKTKFIKLLSESGLSVIEATSFVSPKWVPQMKDHKTVFKALTNMSVPQSNDN
;
A
#
# COMPACT_ATOMS: atom_id res chain seq x y z
N MET A 1 -14.71 -12.71 0.09
CA MET A 1 -16.17 -12.58 -0.09
C MET A 1 -16.79 -12.73 1.29
N ASN A 2 -17.41 -11.66 1.82
CA ASN A 2 -18.35 -11.61 2.97
C ASN A 2 -18.07 -10.72 4.20
N ASP A 3 -17.04 -9.88 4.28
CA ASP A 3 -16.84 -9.04 5.50
C ASP A 3 -16.83 -7.52 5.28
N CYS A 4 -17.66 -6.99 4.37
CA CYS A 4 -17.80 -5.52 4.23
C CYS A 4 -19.25 -5.00 4.25
N ILE A 5 -20.24 -5.78 4.68
CA ILE A 5 -21.63 -5.31 4.81
C ILE A 5 -21.99 -4.84 6.23
N ASN A 6 -21.15 -5.05 7.24
CA ASN A 6 -21.53 -4.76 8.64
C ASN A 6 -20.76 -3.61 9.33
N SER A 7 -20.12 -2.70 8.61
CA SER A 7 -19.78 -1.39 9.20
C SER A 7 -20.94 -0.41 8.98
N TYR A 8 -22.08 -0.76 9.57
CA TYR A 8 -23.16 0.18 9.85
C TYR A 8 -22.57 1.22 10.83
N CYS A 9 -22.22 2.41 10.34
CA CYS A 9 -21.82 3.53 11.19
C CYS A 9 -23.10 4.19 11.74
N PRO A 10 -23.49 3.99 13.01
CA PRO A 10 -24.76 4.47 13.52
C PRO A 10 -24.54 5.84 14.14
N ALA A 11 -24.59 6.90 13.33
CA ALA A 11 -24.55 8.27 13.85
C ALA A 11 -25.92 8.99 13.83
N TYR A 12 -26.95 8.47 13.16
CA TYR A 12 -28.27 9.10 13.14
C TYR A 12 -29.38 8.04 13.10
N HIS A 13 -29.59 7.39 14.24
CA HIS A 13 -30.81 6.66 14.52
C HIS A 13 -31.68 7.55 15.41
N ASN A 14 -32.77 8.11 14.89
CA ASN A 14 -33.92 8.59 15.67
C ASN A 14 -35.09 8.87 14.70
N VAL A 15 -36.22 8.16 14.79
CA VAL A 15 -37.37 8.29 15.73
C VAL A 15 -38.50 9.11 15.08
N PHE A 16 -39.69 8.49 14.99
CA PHE A 16 -41.02 9.04 14.64
C PHE A 16 -41.19 9.49 13.17
N VAL A 17 -42.25 9.14 12.42
CA VAL A 17 -43.67 9.34 12.72
C VAL A 17 -44.53 8.32 11.94
N ASN A 18 -45.42 7.64 12.65
CA ASN A 18 -46.64 7.00 12.13
C ASN A 18 -47.75 8.07 12.12
N CYS A 19 -48.16 8.57 10.96
CA CYS A 19 -49.54 8.95 10.56
C CYS A 19 -49.52 9.77 9.27
N LEU A 20 -50.36 9.39 8.29
CA LEU A 20 -50.92 10.20 7.20
C LEU A 20 -49.99 11.22 6.49
N HIS A 21 -49.47 10.87 5.31
CA HIS A 21 -49.39 11.69 4.07
C HIS A 21 -48.53 10.96 3.01
N HIS A 22 -49.15 9.99 2.34
CA HIS A 22 -48.48 8.98 1.50
C HIS A 22 -47.93 9.49 0.14
N HIS A 23 -47.89 10.81 -0.09
CA HIS A 23 -47.42 11.38 -1.36
C HIS A 23 -46.18 12.29 -1.25
N HIS A 24 -45.85 12.82 -0.06
CA HIS A 24 -44.70 13.72 0.09
C HIS A 24 -43.40 13.00 0.54
N LEU A 25 -43.53 11.87 1.23
CA LEU A 25 -42.39 11.06 1.68
C LEU A 25 -41.68 10.29 0.54
N ARG A 26 -42.35 10.07 -0.61
CA ARG A 26 -41.72 9.43 -1.79
C ARG A 26 -40.61 10.28 -2.40
N GLN A 27 -40.73 11.60 -2.35
CA GLN A 27 -39.68 12.49 -2.86
C GLN A 27 -38.45 12.47 -1.96
N ILE A 28 -38.63 12.34 -0.64
CA ILE A 28 -37.52 12.29 0.31
C ILE A 28 -36.73 10.99 0.17
N HIS A 29 -37.40 9.83 0.01
CA HIS A 29 -36.70 8.55 -0.25
C HIS A 29 -35.92 8.56 -1.58
N SER A 30 -36.52 9.08 -2.66
CA SER A 30 -35.84 9.20 -3.96
C SER A 30 -34.58 10.07 -3.88
N VAL A 31 -34.64 11.19 -3.16
CA VAL A 31 -33.49 12.07 -2.96
C VAL A 31 -32.45 11.42 -2.04
N TYR A 32 -32.87 10.69 -1.01
CA TYR A 32 -31.94 9.93 -0.15
C TYR A 32 -31.21 8.82 -0.92
N ASP A 33 -31.92 8.07 -1.77
CA ASP A 33 -31.34 7.02 -2.61
C ASP A 33 -30.37 7.61 -3.64
N GLU A 34 -30.71 8.76 -4.24
CA GLU A 34 -29.87 9.46 -5.22
C GLU A 34 -28.63 10.10 -4.57
N VAL A 35 -28.75 10.67 -3.37
CA VAL A 35 -27.61 11.18 -2.58
C VAL A 35 -26.69 10.03 -2.14
N ASN A 36 -27.25 8.90 -1.67
CA ASN A 36 -26.44 7.74 -1.27
C ASN A 36 -25.74 7.06 -2.46
N LYS A 37 -26.36 7.05 -3.65
CA LYS A 37 -25.74 6.53 -4.88
C LYS A 37 -24.51 7.34 -5.31
N ASN A 38 -24.50 8.64 -5.02
CA ASN A 38 -23.39 9.54 -5.35
C ASN A 38 -22.24 9.54 -4.32
N ILE A 39 -22.44 8.96 -3.13
CA ILE A 39 -21.42 8.91 -2.06
C ILE A 39 -20.57 7.63 -2.13
N CYS A 40 -21.02 6.59 -2.84
CA CYS A 40 -20.45 5.23 -2.75
C CYS A 40 -19.71 4.70 -3.98
N GLU A 41 -19.37 5.53 -4.98
CA GLU A 41 -18.40 5.11 -6.01
C GLU A 41 -16.97 5.33 -5.48
N ARG A 42 -16.39 4.28 -4.86
CA ARG A 42 -14.95 4.25 -4.59
C ARG A 42 -14.20 4.36 -5.92
N LYS A 43 -13.74 5.56 -6.24
CA LYS A 43 -12.95 5.89 -7.45
C LYS A 43 -11.53 5.29 -7.45
N TYR A 44 -11.16 4.54 -6.41
CA TYR A 44 -9.81 4.02 -6.19
C TYR A 44 -9.84 2.54 -5.79
N PRO A 45 -8.77 1.79 -6.10
CA PRO A 45 -8.70 0.37 -5.79
C PRO A 45 -8.78 0.12 -4.27
N SER A 46 -9.34 -1.02 -3.89
CA SER A 46 -9.43 -1.45 -2.49
C SER A 46 -8.08 -1.81 -1.86
N PHE A 47 -7.05 -2.02 -2.69
CA PHE A 47 -5.70 -2.38 -2.27
C PHE A 47 -4.67 -1.74 -3.19
N VAL A 48 -3.56 -1.29 -2.60
CA VAL A 48 -2.39 -0.77 -3.32
C VAL A 48 -1.17 -1.51 -2.80
N LYS A 49 -0.37 -2.05 -3.71
CA LYS A 49 0.93 -2.63 -3.40
C LYS A 49 2.02 -1.57 -3.62
N ILE A 50 2.75 -1.26 -2.56
CA ILE A 50 3.94 -0.41 -2.63
C ILE A 50 5.15 -1.30 -2.92
N VAL A 51 5.94 -0.92 -3.93
CA VAL A 51 7.20 -1.58 -4.28
C VAL A 51 8.31 -0.55 -4.12
N GLU A 52 9.20 -0.77 -3.17
CA GLU A 52 10.32 0.12 -2.91
C GLU A 52 11.48 -0.21 -3.85
N VAL A 53 11.87 0.76 -4.68
CA VAL A 53 12.90 0.59 -5.71
C VAL A 53 14.15 1.44 -5.44
N GLY A 54 14.18 2.22 -4.36
CA GLY A 54 15.28 3.08 -3.97
C GLY A 54 16.65 2.36 -3.87
N PRO A 55 16.75 1.16 -3.27
CA PRO A 55 18.02 0.44 -3.23
C PRO A 55 18.56 0.02 -4.62
N ARG A 56 17.67 -0.18 -5.59
CA ARG A 56 18.01 -0.60 -6.96
C ARG A 56 18.11 0.58 -7.91
N ASP A 57 17.02 1.27 -8.19
CA ASP A 57 16.95 2.37 -9.17
C ASP A 57 17.39 3.71 -8.59
N GLY A 58 17.07 3.96 -7.32
CA GLY A 58 17.54 5.17 -6.63
C GLY A 58 19.06 5.22 -6.61
N LEU A 59 19.71 4.18 -6.05
CA LEU A 59 21.16 4.14 -5.94
C LEU A 59 21.87 4.11 -7.29
N GLN A 60 21.29 3.52 -8.34
CA GLN A 60 21.89 3.48 -9.68
C GLN A 60 22.25 4.87 -10.23
N ASN A 61 21.46 5.89 -9.89
CA ASN A 61 21.65 7.25 -10.35
C ASN A 61 22.52 8.10 -9.42
N GLU A 62 22.92 7.55 -8.26
CA GLU A 62 23.80 8.26 -7.34
C GLU A 62 25.20 8.40 -7.94
N LYS A 63 25.73 9.63 -7.87
CA LYS A 63 27.04 9.96 -8.44
C LYS A 63 28.16 9.24 -7.69
N GLU A 64 28.02 9.19 -6.37
CA GLU A 64 29.00 8.59 -5.49
C GLU A 64 28.74 7.10 -5.31
N TYR A 65 29.83 6.34 -5.27
CA TYR A 65 29.73 4.91 -5.04
C TYR A 65 29.30 4.63 -3.60
N VAL A 66 28.18 3.91 -3.43
CA VAL A 66 27.68 3.52 -2.11
C VAL A 66 28.18 2.11 -1.78
N PRO A 67 28.94 1.92 -0.69
CA PRO A 67 29.46 0.62 -0.30
C PRO A 67 28.37 -0.40 0.04
N ALA A 68 28.65 -1.68 -0.21
CA ALA A 68 27.73 -2.79 0.04
C ALA A 68 27.16 -2.80 1.46
N GLU A 69 27.98 -2.52 2.49
CA GLU A 69 27.54 -2.49 3.88
C GLU A 69 26.46 -1.42 4.11
N THR A 70 26.65 -0.23 3.56
CA THR A 70 25.67 0.86 3.62
C THR A 70 24.38 0.48 2.91
N LYS A 71 24.48 -0.16 1.74
CA LYS A 71 23.31 -0.67 1.00
C LYS A 71 22.53 -1.70 1.81
N THR A 72 23.22 -2.68 2.38
CA THR A 72 22.60 -3.72 3.22
C THR A 72 21.92 -3.11 4.44
N LYS A 73 22.56 -2.15 5.12
CA LYS A 73 21.96 -1.44 6.25
C LYS A 73 20.70 -0.68 5.83
N PHE A 74 20.76 0.01 4.69
CA PHE A 74 19.61 0.73 4.14
C PHE A 74 18.43 -0.21 3.85
N ILE A 75 18.67 -1.32 3.17
CA ILE A 75 17.64 -2.33 2.86
C ILE A 75 17.07 -2.95 4.14
N LYS A 76 17.91 -3.20 5.16
CA LYS A 76 17.45 -3.70 6.46
C LYS A 76 16.48 -2.72 7.12
N LEU A 77 16.81 -1.43 7.16
CA LEU A 77 15.93 -0.40 7.72
C LEU A 77 14.60 -0.30 6.94
N LEU A 78 14.64 -0.43 5.61
CA LEU A 78 13.43 -0.50 4.78
C LEU A 78 12.59 -1.74 5.10
N SER A 79 13.22 -2.89 5.33
CA SER A 79 12.49 -4.12 5.70
C SER A 79 11.80 -4.01 7.06
N GLU A 80 12.35 -3.20 7.97
CA GLU A 80 11.79 -2.94 9.29
C GLU A 80 10.65 -1.90 9.26
N SER A 81 10.45 -1.19 8.15
CA SER A 81 9.42 -0.15 8.04
C SER A 81 8.03 -0.66 7.67
N GLY A 82 7.85 -1.97 7.48
CA GLY A 82 6.59 -2.60 7.09
C GLY A 82 6.31 -2.62 5.58
N LEU A 83 7.33 -2.36 4.75
CA LEU A 83 7.22 -2.55 3.30
C LEU A 83 7.20 -4.05 2.97
N SER A 84 6.25 -4.47 2.15
CA SER A 84 6.12 -5.88 1.75
C SER A 84 7.05 -6.28 0.61
N VAL A 85 7.47 -5.32 -0.24
CA VAL A 85 8.38 -5.60 -1.37
C VAL A 85 9.42 -4.50 -1.51
N ILE A 86 10.68 -4.92 -1.57
CA ILE A 86 11.85 -4.07 -1.78
C ILE A 86 12.71 -4.69 -2.89
N GLU A 87 12.99 -3.92 -3.93
CA GLU A 87 13.97 -4.28 -4.96
C GLU A 87 15.38 -3.93 -4.47
N ALA A 88 16.08 -4.94 -3.95
CA ALA A 88 17.35 -4.75 -3.25
C ALA A 88 18.55 -4.37 -4.14
N THR A 89 18.66 -4.96 -5.34
CA THR A 89 19.82 -4.78 -6.24
C THR A 89 19.51 -5.32 -7.64
N SER A 90 20.43 -5.15 -8.60
CA SER A 90 20.37 -5.77 -9.93
C SER A 90 21.63 -6.58 -10.27
N PHE A 91 21.45 -7.68 -11.00
CA PHE A 91 22.55 -8.53 -11.50
C PHE A 91 22.90 -8.13 -12.93
N VAL A 92 23.51 -6.96 -13.07
CA VAL A 92 23.88 -6.34 -14.35
C VAL A 92 25.40 -6.24 -14.47
N SER A 93 25.87 -5.91 -15.68
CA SER A 93 27.30 -5.71 -15.90
C SER A 93 27.82 -4.53 -15.08
N PRO A 94 28.85 -4.71 -14.24
CA PRO A 94 29.45 -3.63 -13.45
C PRO A 94 30.15 -2.59 -14.31
N LYS A 95 30.46 -2.92 -15.58
CA LYS A 95 31.01 -1.96 -16.54
C LYS A 95 29.97 -0.89 -16.92
N TRP A 96 28.71 -1.29 -17.05
CA TRP A 96 27.63 -0.41 -17.50
C TRP A 96 26.88 0.24 -16.34
N VAL A 97 26.84 -0.45 -15.19
CA VAL A 97 26.22 0.07 -13.96
C VAL A 97 27.19 -0.11 -12.79
N PRO A 98 28.20 0.77 -12.65
CA PRO A 98 29.24 0.63 -11.64
C PRO A 98 28.72 0.59 -10.21
N GLN A 99 27.62 1.30 -9.93
CA GLN A 99 27.01 1.30 -8.62
C GLN A 99 26.57 -0.09 -8.18
N MET A 100 26.11 -0.94 -9.10
CA MET A 100 25.58 -2.27 -8.78
C MET A 100 26.67 -3.36 -8.71
N LYS A 101 27.96 -3.03 -8.84
CA LYS A 101 29.06 -4.02 -8.93
C LYS A 101 29.16 -5.00 -7.76
N ASP A 102 28.64 -4.63 -6.60
CA ASP A 102 28.66 -5.40 -5.35
C ASP A 102 27.38 -6.22 -5.11
N HIS A 103 26.52 -6.36 -6.13
CA HIS A 103 25.23 -7.04 -6.06
C HIS A 103 25.27 -8.43 -5.40
N LYS A 104 26.33 -9.22 -5.65
CA LYS A 104 26.50 -10.56 -5.02
C LYS A 104 26.70 -10.47 -3.51
N THR A 105 27.50 -9.50 -3.08
CA THR A 105 27.81 -9.28 -1.66
C THR A 105 26.57 -8.81 -0.93
N VAL A 106 25.83 -7.85 -1.51
CA VAL A 106 24.55 -7.37 -0.97
C VAL A 106 23.57 -8.55 -0.85
N PHE A 107 23.36 -9.31 -1.92
CA PHE A 107 22.44 -10.45 -1.92
C PHE A 107 22.78 -11.47 -0.83
N LYS A 108 24.06 -11.87 -0.72
CA LYS A 108 24.53 -12.82 0.31
C LYS A 108 24.33 -12.29 1.73
N ALA A 109 24.51 -10.99 1.95
CA ALA A 109 24.28 -10.38 3.25
C ALA A 109 22.79 -10.44 3.61
N LEU A 110 21.90 -10.18 2.64
CA LEU A 110 20.45 -10.20 2.85
C LEU A 110 19.92 -11.61 3.12
N THR A 111 20.45 -12.65 2.46
CA THR A 111 20.03 -14.05 2.71
C THR A 111 20.33 -14.53 4.13
N ASN A 112 21.29 -13.90 4.80
CA ASN A 112 21.65 -14.23 6.18
C ASN A 112 20.86 -13.40 7.20
N MET A 113 19.98 -12.49 6.76
CA MET A 113 19.13 -11.72 7.65
C MET A 113 17.88 -12.51 8.01
N SER A 114 17.58 -12.61 9.31
CA SER A 114 16.25 -13.00 9.78
C SER A 114 15.31 -11.80 9.63
N VAL A 115 14.61 -11.69 8.50
CA VAL A 115 13.55 -10.69 8.33
C VAL A 115 12.28 -11.24 9.01
N PRO A 116 11.61 -10.48 9.90
CA PRO A 116 10.29 -10.85 10.40
C PRO A 116 9.36 -11.03 9.20
N GLN A 117 8.87 -12.25 8.98
CA GLN A 117 7.90 -12.51 7.92
C GLN A 117 6.65 -11.66 8.21
N SER A 118 6.27 -10.77 7.29
CA SER A 118 4.95 -10.15 7.36
C SER A 118 3.92 -11.27 7.15
N ASN A 119 3.04 -11.47 8.13
CA ASN A 119 1.92 -12.38 7.98
C ASN A 119 0.90 -11.71 7.04
N ASP A 120 1.09 -11.90 5.74
CA ASP A 120 0.12 -11.48 4.74
C ASP A 120 -1.03 -12.50 4.73
N ASN A 121 -2.17 -12.14 5.32
CA ASN A 121 -3.48 -12.80 5.16
C ASN A 121 -4.30 -12.09 4.07
#